data_AF-A0A8C4GL02-F1
#
_entry.id   AF-A0A8C4GL02-F1
#
_cell.length_a   1.000
_cell.length_b   1.000
_cell.length_c   1.000
_cell.angle_alpha   90.00
_cell.angle_beta   90.00
_cell.angle_gamma   90.00
#
_symmetry.space_group_name_H-M   'P 1'
#
loop_
_entity.id
_entity.type
_entity.pdbx_description
1 polymer ?
#
loop_
_entity_poly.entity_id
_entity_poly.type
_entity_poly.pdbx_seq_one_letter_code
_entity_poly.pdbx_strand_id
1 'polypeptide(L)'
;MSFLSIFGYTYLFQLGLSFHHVVLIMEWINADLNNRHSHVSLAILPSVYPSPYLQGSQGSSTSLSSTKVSSSVEDGDGLVTEVDEVPAVPAYISDRYKVGRMLGDGNFAVVRECVEHSTGREYALKIINKGKCRGKEHMIQNEVAILRRVKHPNIVLLIEEMDTYNELYLVMELVKGGDLFDAITSANRYTERDASGMLYNLANAIKYLHTLNIVHRDIKPENLLVYEHADGSKSLKLGDFGLATVVDGPLYTVCGTPTYVAPEIIAETGYGLKVDIWAAGVITYILLCGFPPFRGSSDDQEVLFDQILMGQLEFPLPYWDNVSETAKELIRSMLEVEVDQRYTALQVLEHPWVTDEGLCENDHQLSVAGKIKKHFNTNPKVNDTTAGVSVISLDDSFSMQRSGSLDFYQHPAMYWIRYGSTCIAVVCLQPKPCPLCCVTVYQFLQV
;
A
#
# COMPACT_ATOMS: atom_id res chain seq x y z
N MET A 1 -15.45 -45.56 16.77
CA MET A 1 -14.18 -46.24 16.43
C MET A 1 -14.35 -46.91 15.08
N SER A 2 -13.26 -46.92 14.28
CA SER A 2 -13.04 -47.64 13.02
C SER A 2 -13.13 -46.79 11.73
N PHE A 3 -11.96 -46.68 11.08
CA PHE A 3 -11.67 -46.21 9.71
C PHE A 3 -11.40 -44.71 9.47
N LEU A 4 -10.50 -44.12 10.28
CA LEU A 4 -9.53 -43.16 9.73
C LEU A 4 -8.50 -43.99 8.95
N SER A 5 -8.38 -43.76 7.64
CA SER A 5 -7.52 -44.60 6.80
C SER A 5 -6.06 -44.47 7.25
N ILE A 6 -5.40 -45.62 7.41
CA ILE A 6 -3.97 -45.75 7.77
C ILE A 6 -3.05 -44.93 6.83
N PHE A 7 -3.55 -44.58 5.63
CA PHE A 7 -2.87 -43.75 4.63
C PHE A 7 -2.72 -42.27 5.00
N GLY A 8 -3.62 -41.69 5.82
CA GLY A 8 -3.54 -40.28 6.22
C GLY A 8 -2.48 -39.98 7.27
N TYR A 9 -2.31 -40.91 8.21
CA TYR A 9 -1.24 -40.82 9.21
C TYR A 9 0.13 -40.96 8.53
N THR A 10 0.31 -41.94 7.64
CA THR A 10 1.61 -42.20 7.00
C THR A 10 2.07 -41.06 6.07
N TYR A 11 1.17 -40.38 5.35
CA TYR A 11 1.55 -39.25 4.49
C TYR A 11 1.98 -38.02 5.29
N LEU A 12 1.27 -37.68 6.38
CA LEU A 12 1.63 -36.54 7.24
C LEU A 12 2.96 -36.79 7.99
N PHE A 13 3.26 -38.04 8.36
CA PHE A 13 4.59 -38.41 8.88
C PHE A 13 5.69 -38.32 7.81
N GLN A 14 5.39 -38.62 6.54
CA GLN A 14 6.34 -38.46 5.43
C GLN A 14 6.68 -36.99 5.14
N LEU A 15 5.80 -36.05 5.51
CA LEU A 15 6.04 -34.60 5.47
C LEU A 15 6.83 -34.08 6.70
N GLY A 16 7.31 -34.97 7.58
CA GLY A 16 8.17 -34.61 8.72
C GLY A 16 7.42 -34.11 9.97
N LEU A 17 6.09 -34.27 10.04
CA LEU A 17 5.29 -33.81 11.18
C LEU A 17 5.43 -34.72 12.40
N SER A 18 5.47 -34.13 13.59
CA SER A 18 5.45 -34.86 14.86
C SER A 18 4.11 -35.54 15.09
N PHE A 19 4.10 -36.63 15.87
CA PHE A 19 2.88 -37.38 16.19
C PHE A 19 1.79 -36.49 16.80
N HIS A 20 2.17 -35.53 17.63
CA HIS A 20 1.25 -34.58 18.24
C HIS A 20 0.59 -33.65 17.20
N HIS A 21 1.35 -33.21 16.19
CA HIS A 21 0.82 -32.35 15.12
C HIS A 21 -0.15 -33.09 14.20
N VAL A 22 0.13 -34.36 13.90
CA VAL A 22 -0.77 -35.20 13.11
C VAL A 22 -2.11 -35.39 13.82
N VAL A 23 -2.11 -35.53 15.15
CA VAL A 23 -3.34 -35.64 15.96
C VAL A 23 -4.17 -34.36 15.88
N LEU A 24 -3.57 -33.19 16.06
CA LEU A 24 -4.29 -31.90 16.02
C LEU A 24 -4.90 -31.59 14.66
N ILE A 25 -4.18 -31.88 13.56
CA ILE A 25 -4.71 -31.69 12.19
C ILE A 25 -5.92 -32.60 11.97
N MET A 26 -5.86 -33.85 12.46
CA MET A 26 -6.98 -34.80 12.33
C MET A 26 -8.17 -34.43 13.23
N GLU A 27 -7.93 -33.83 14.40
CA GLU A 27 -8.99 -33.29 15.26
C GLU A 27 -9.70 -32.09 14.61
N TRP A 28 -8.95 -31.19 13.96
CA TRP A 28 -9.53 -30.07 13.20
C TRP A 28 -10.37 -30.56 12.01
N ILE A 29 -9.86 -31.53 11.24
CA ILE A 29 -10.61 -32.15 10.14
C ILE A 29 -11.89 -32.82 10.68
N ASN A 30 -11.80 -33.54 11.79
CA ASN A 30 -12.97 -34.15 12.42
C ASN A 30 -13.99 -33.10 12.91
N ALA A 31 -13.53 -31.95 13.42
CA ALA A 31 -14.40 -30.86 13.83
C ALA A 31 -15.13 -30.23 12.63
N ASP A 32 -14.43 -29.99 11.50
CA ASP A 32 -15.05 -29.49 10.27
C ASP A 32 -16.05 -30.50 9.67
N LEU A 33 -15.71 -31.80 9.66
CA LEU A 33 -16.60 -32.87 9.18
C LEU A 33 -17.84 -33.03 10.06
N ASN A 34 -17.71 -32.94 11.39
CA ASN A 34 -18.83 -33.04 12.33
C ASN A 34 -19.81 -31.86 12.20
N ASN A 35 -19.31 -30.67 11.84
CA ASN A 35 -20.16 -29.51 11.54
C ASN A 35 -20.96 -29.66 10.23
N ARG A 36 -20.63 -30.62 9.36
CA ARG A 36 -21.26 -30.80 8.03
C ARG A 36 -22.22 -32.01 7.92
N HIS A 37 -22.68 -32.58 9.05
CA HIS A 37 -23.68 -33.67 9.13
C HIS A 37 -23.62 -34.71 7.99
N SER A 38 -22.49 -35.39 7.83
CA SER A 38 -22.35 -36.46 6.82
C SER A 38 -21.46 -37.61 7.31
N HIS A 39 -21.81 -38.85 6.94
CA HIS A 39 -20.93 -40.02 7.10
C HIS A 39 -19.83 -39.93 6.02
N VAL A 40 -18.56 -39.82 6.42
CA VAL A 40 -17.45 -39.55 5.48
C VAL A 40 -16.40 -40.65 5.51
N SER A 41 -15.95 -41.06 4.31
CA SER A 41 -14.73 -41.85 4.12
C SER A 41 -13.61 -40.94 3.58
N LEU A 42 -12.43 -40.99 4.20
CA LEU A 42 -11.27 -40.18 3.82
C LEU A 42 -10.44 -40.92 2.75
N ALA A 43 -10.28 -40.33 1.56
CA ALA A 43 -9.40 -40.85 0.52
C ALA A 43 -8.31 -39.82 0.18
N ILE A 44 -7.06 -40.24 0.16
CA ILE A 44 -5.89 -39.43 -0.23
C ILE A 44 -5.39 -39.97 -1.56
N LEU A 45 -5.28 -39.10 -2.57
CA LEU A 45 -4.74 -39.47 -3.88
C LEU A 45 -3.22 -39.29 -3.91
N PRO A 46 -2.44 -40.25 -4.42
CA PRO A 46 -1.03 -40.04 -4.71
C PRO A 46 -0.86 -39.04 -5.86
N SER A 47 0.16 -38.18 -5.75
CA SER A 47 0.59 -37.25 -6.79
C SER A 47 0.88 -38.01 -8.09
N VAL A 48 0.16 -37.67 -9.17
CA VAL A 48 0.59 -37.94 -10.53
C VAL A 48 0.44 -36.65 -11.34
N TYR A 49 1.54 -35.90 -11.46
CA TYR A 49 1.79 -35.09 -12.64
C TYR A 49 3.22 -35.32 -13.11
N PRO A 50 3.44 -35.52 -14.43
CA PRO A 50 4.76 -35.75 -14.99
C PRO A 50 5.56 -34.45 -15.06
N SER A 51 6.82 -34.54 -14.66
CA SER A 51 7.84 -33.52 -14.86
C SER A 51 8.22 -33.42 -16.34
N PRO A 52 8.32 -32.22 -16.95
CA PRO A 52 9.10 -32.03 -18.15
C PRO A 52 10.54 -31.63 -17.77
N TYR A 53 11.39 -32.63 -17.58
CA TYR A 53 12.82 -32.52 -17.89
C TYR A 53 12.98 -32.69 -19.40
N LEU A 54 13.35 -31.63 -20.11
CA LEU A 54 13.82 -31.72 -21.49
C LEU A 54 15.35 -31.64 -21.49
N GLN A 55 15.96 -32.81 -21.75
CA GLN A 55 17.38 -32.98 -22.04
C GLN A 55 17.77 -32.26 -23.32
N GLY A 56 19.01 -31.75 -23.32
CA GLY A 56 19.64 -31.12 -24.46
C GLY A 56 19.83 -32.05 -25.65
N SER A 57 19.73 -31.47 -26.83
CA SER A 57 20.16 -32.02 -28.10
C SER A 57 20.99 -30.96 -28.81
N GLN A 58 22.19 -31.34 -29.24
CA GLN A 58 23.11 -30.54 -30.03
C GLN A 58 22.53 -30.30 -31.43
N GLY A 59 22.62 -29.05 -31.90
CA GLY A 59 22.33 -28.66 -33.28
C GLY A 59 23.07 -27.37 -33.63
N SER A 60 23.97 -27.47 -34.61
CA SER A 60 24.92 -26.48 -35.12
C SER A 60 24.28 -25.28 -35.84
N SER A 61 25.09 -24.21 -35.99
CA SER A 61 25.07 -23.14 -37.02
C SER A 61 23.89 -22.15 -36.99
N THR A 62 24.03 -20.83 -37.14
CA THR A 62 25.10 -19.95 -37.64
C THR A 62 24.73 -18.51 -37.28
N SER A 63 25.75 -17.68 -37.06
CA SER A 63 25.71 -16.22 -36.95
C SER A 63 24.87 -15.52 -38.03
N LEU A 64 24.23 -14.40 -37.68
CA LEU A 64 24.23 -13.18 -38.51
C LEU A 64 23.82 -11.95 -37.68
N SER A 65 24.78 -11.04 -37.58
CA SER A 65 24.71 -9.67 -37.09
C SER A 65 23.80 -8.79 -37.96
N SER A 66 23.15 -7.79 -37.37
CA SER A 66 22.56 -6.66 -38.11
C SER A 66 22.92 -5.32 -37.44
N THR A 67 24.11 -4.89 -37.82
CA THR A 67 24.62 -3.54 -38.12
C THR A 67 23.78 -2.31 -37.75
N LYS A 68 24.39 -1.46 -36.92
CA LYS A 68 24.16 0.00 -36.81
C LYS A 68 24.29 0.67 -38.19
N VAL A 69 23.39 1.58 -38.52
CA VAL A 69 23.68 2.61 -39.53
C VAL A 69 23.44 3.98 -38.90
N SER A 70 24.54 4.72 -38.83
CA SER A 70 24.66 6.14 -38.54
C SER A 70 24.41 6.96 -39.80
N SER A 71 23.75 8.11 -39.67
CA SER A 71 23.93 9.24 -40.58
C SER A 71 23.67 10.56 -39.84
N SER A 72 24.75 11.30 -39.57
CA SER A 72 24.81 12.75 -39.37
C SER A 72 24.60 13.45 -40.73
N VAL A 73 24.21 14.71 -40.94
CA VAL A 73 24.32 16.05 -40.28
C VAL A 73 23.14 16.89 -40.89
N GLU A 74 22.49 17.86 -40.22
CA GLU A 74 22.83 19.30 -40.23
C GLU A 74 21.86 20.12 -39.35
N ASP A 75 22.42 21.21 -38.83
CA ASP A 75 21.94 22.12 -37.80
C ASP A 75 20.64 22.87 -38.12
N GLY A 76 19.83 23.04 -37.08
CA GLY A 76 18.68 23.93 -37.05
C GLY A 76 18.26 24.16 -35.60
N ASP A 77 18.81 25.20 -34.99
CA ASP A 77 18.54 25.66 -33.63
C ASP A 77 17.09 26.18 -33.54
N GLY A 78 16.15 25.26 -33.36
CA GLY A 78 14.75 25.51 -33.13
C GLY A 78 14.35 24.86 -31.82
N LEU A 79 13.99 25.67 -30.84
CA LEU A 79 13.35 25.22 -29.61
C LEU A 79 12.05 24.51 -29.99
N VAL A 80 12.08 23.19 -30.15
CA VAL A 80 10.87 22.38 -30.37
C VAL A 80 10.15 22.36 -29.03
N THR A 81 9.25 23.31 -28.81
CA THR A 81 8.19 23.14 -27.83
C THR A 81 7.34 21.99 -28.34
N GLU A 82 7.52 20.79 -27.78
CA GLU A 82 6.54 19.72 -27.90
C GLU A 82 5.19 20.31 -27.44
N VAL A 83 4.29 20.53 -28.40
CA VAL A 83 2.95 20.99 -28.09
C VAL A 83 2.24 19.77 -27.52
N ASP A 84 2.11 19.72 -26.19
CA ASP A 84 1.33 18.70 -25.49
C ASP A 84 -0.12 18.77 -25.98
N GLU A 85 -0.46 17.98 -27.00
CA GLU A 85 -1.79 17.95 -27.60
C GLU A 85 -2.81 17.53 -26.54
N VAL A 86 -3.74 18.43 -26.23
CA VAL A 86 -4.82 18.14 -25.28
C VAL A 86 -5.71 17.05 -25.89
N PRO A 87 -5.83 15.87 -25.26
CA PRO A 87 -6.61 14.77 -25.79
C PRO A 87 -8.09 15.17 -25.89
N ALA A 88 -8.77 14.64 -26.90
CA ALA A 88 -10.21 14.82 -27.03
C ALA A 88 -10.92 14.15 -25.84
N VAL A 89 -11.46 14.96 -24.93
CA VAL A 89 -12.27 14.49 -23.80
C VAL A 89 -13.76 14.47 -24.15
N PRO A 90 -14.59 13.65 -23.47
CA PRO A 90 -16.02 13.62 -23.70
C PRO A 90 -16.68 14.99 -23.53
N ALA A 91 -17.73 15.27 -24.31
CA ALA A 91 -18.48 16.53 -24.26
C ALA A 91 -18.90 16.91 -22.83
N TYR A 92 -19.33 15.93 -22.03
CA TYR A 92 -19.70 16.14 -20.63
C TYR A 92 -18.58 16.77 -19.76
N ILE A 93 -17.33 16.46 -20.07
CA ILE A 93 -16.16 17.07 -19.41
C ILE A 93 -15.83 18.41 -20.07
N SER A 94 -15.68 18.47 -21.40
CA SER A 94 -15.25 19.71 -22.09
C SER A 94 -16.27 20.85 -22.01
N ASP A 95 -17.57 20.55 -21.93
CA ASP A 95 -18.65 21.53 -21.79
C ASP A 95 -18.62 22.25 -20.43
N ARG A 96 -17.96 21.67 -19.41
CA ARG A 96 -17.92 22.21 -18.04
C ARG A 96 -16.53 22.56 -17.55
N TYR A 97 -15.51 21.89 -18.08
CA TYR A 97 -14.13 22.10 -17.72
C TYR A 97 -13.28 22.39 -18.95
N LYS A 98 -12.46 23.43 -18.85
CA LYS A 98 -11.35 23.67 -19.76
C LYS A 98 -10.18 22.76 -19.36
N VAL A 99 -9.93 21.70 -20.12
CA VAL A 99 -8.77 20.82 -19.91
C VAL A 99 -7.50 21.52 -20.42
N GLY A 100 -6.45 21.48 -19.61
CA GLY A 100 -5.17 22.11 -19.86
C GLY A 100 -4.04 21.10 -20.08
N ARG A 101 -2.84 21.56 -19.73
CA ARG A 101 -1.60 20.79 -19.84
C ARG A 101 -1.61 19.53 -18.99
N MET A 102 -0.75 18.59 -19.35
CA MET A 102 -0.40 17.45 -18.51
C MET A 102 0.34 17.90 -17.26
N LEU A 103 -0.13 17.37 -16.14
CA LEU A 103 0.43 17.57 -14.83
C LEU A 103 1.29 16.37 -14.40
N GLY A 104 0.92 15.16 -14.84
CA GLY A 104 1.61 13.92 -14.55
C GLY A 104 1.18 12.79 -15.47
N ASP A 105 2.07 11.82 -15.65
CA ASP A 105 1.89 10.64 -16.50
C ASP A 105 2.30 9.41 -15.70
N GLY A 106 1.31 8.58 -15.35
CA GLY A 106 1.51 7.31 -14.66
C GLY A 106 1.18 6.13 -15.57
N ASN A 107 1.53 4.92 -15.14
CA ASN A 107 1.40 3.71 -15.96
C ASN A 107 -0.01 3.51 -16.54
N PHE A 108 -1.03 3.77 -15.72
CA PHE A 108 -2.44 3.51 -16.03
C PHE A 108 -3.29 4.77 -16.25
N ALA A 109 -2.75 5.94 -15.86
CA ALA A 109 -3.51 7.18 -15.80
C ALA A 109 -2.66 8.38 -16.16
N VAL A 110 -3.26 9.32 -16.89
CA VAL A 110 -2.69 10.65 -17.14
C VAL A 110 -3.44 11.66 -16.29
N VAL A 111 -2.73 12.60 -15.69
CA VAL A 111 -3.32 13.69 -14.91
C VAL A 111 -3.14 14.99 -15.66
N ARG A 112 -4.22 15.74 -15.86
CA ARG A 112 -4.20 17.04 -16.51
C ARG A 112 -4.81 18.11 -15.61
N GLU A 113 -4.41 19.36 -15.84
CA GLU A 113 -5.05 20.51 -15.24
C GLU A 113 -6.45 20.67 -15.84
N CYS A 114 -7.45 21.03 -15.05
CA CYS A 114 -8.73 21.44 -15.61
C CYS A 114 -9.35 22.60 -14.81
N VAL A 115 -10.01 23.51 -15.50
CA VAL A 115 -10.63 24.70 -14.89
C VAL A 115 -12.12 24.68 -15.17
N GLU A 116 -12.95 24.74 -14.13
CA GLU A 116 -14.40 24.79 -14.29
C GLU A 116 -14.83 26.13 -14.89
N HIS A 117 -15.58 26.10 -15.99
CA HIS A 117 -15.97 27.31 -16.74
C HIS A 117 -16.84 28.26 -15.92
N SER A 118 -17.71 27.72 -15.05
CA SER A 118 -18.71 28.51 -14.30
C SER A 118 -18.09 29.28 -13.13
N THR A 119 -17.08 28.72 -12.46
CA THR A 119 -16.49 29.26 -11.24
C THR A 119 -15.06 29.77 -11.42
N GLY A 120 -14.37 29.33 -12.48
CA GLY A 120 -12.94 29.55 -12.67
C GLY A 120 -12.06 28.76 -11.70
N ARG A 121 -12.62 27.83 -10.91
CA ARG A 121 -11.84 27.02 -9.98
C ARG A 121 -11.02 25.96 -10.72
N GLU A 122 -9.81 25.76 -10.24
CA GLU A 122 -8.85 24.80 -10.79
C GLU A 122 -8.96 23.45 -10.08
N TYR A 123 -8.86 22.39 -10.86
CA TYR A 123 -8.98 20.99 -10.46
C TYR A 123 -7.94 20.15 -11.22
N ALA A 124 -7.80 18.88 -10.80
CA ALA A 124 -7.00 17.89 -11.48
C ALA A 124 -7.91 16.85 -12.14
N LEU A 125 -7.71 16.60 -13.43
CA LEU A 125 -8.43 15.58 -14.19
C LEU A 125 -7.53 14.34 -14.32
N LYS A 126 -7.84 13.29 -13.56
CA LYS A 126 -7.23 11.96 -13.69
C LYS A 126 -7.98 11.18 -14.76
N ILE A 127 -7.29 10.75 -15.82
CA ILE A 127 -7.83 9.99 -16.95
C ILE A 127 -7.22 8.60 -16.91
N ILE A 128 -8.00 7.60 -16.52
CA ILE A 128 -7.56 6.21 -16.39
C ILE A 128 -7.95 5.43 -17.64
N ASN A 129 -6.97 4.77 -18.27
CA ASN A 129 -7.22 3.92 -19.44
C ASN A 129 -7.60 2.50 -19.00
N LYS A 130 -8.88 2.13 -19.16
CA LYS A 130 -9.39 0.82 -18.73
C LYS A 130 -8.73 -0.35 -19.44
N GLY A 131 -8.29 -0.16 -20.68
CA GLY A 131 -7.56 -1.17 -21.45
C GLY A 131 -6.23 -1.56 -20.81
N LYS A 132 -5.50 -0.57 -20.25
CA LYS A 132 -4.26 -0.81 -19.50
C LYS A 132 -4.50 -1.49 -18.15
N CYS A 133 -5.72 -1.41 -17.62
CA CYS A 133 -6.08 -1.92 -16.29
C CYS A 133 -6.77 -3.29 -16.33
N ARG A 134 -6.64 -4.03 -17.44
CA ARG A 134 -7.29 -5.33 -17.61
C ARG A 134 -6.83 -6.33 -16.54
N GLY A 135 -7.77 -6.96 -15.84
CA GLY A 135 -7.51 -7.82 -14.68
C GLY A 135 -7.41 -7.08 -13.34
N LYS A 136 -7.40 -5.75 -13.36
CA LYS A 136 -7.32 -4.85 -12.19
C LYS A 136 -8.55 -3.96 -12.06
N GLU A 137 -9.63 -4.23 -12.80
CA GLU A 137 -10.82 -3.39 -12.88
C GLU A 137 -11.50 -3.20 -11.53
N HIS A 138 -11.52 -4.26 -10.71
CA HIS A 138 -12.09 -4.24 -9.37
C HIS A 138 -11.40 -3.23 -8.45
N MET A 139 -10.08 -3.01 -8.61
CA MET A 139 -9.34 -2.04 -7.79
C MET A 139 -9.76 -0.61 -8.12
N ILE A 140 -9.92 -0.28 -9.41
CA ILE A 140 -10.38 1.04 -9.85
C ILE A 140 -11.82 1.28 -9.39
N GLN A 141 -12.69 0.29 -9.55
CA GLN A 141 -14.07 0.38 -9.08
C GLN A 141 -14.14 0.62 -7.58
N ASN A 142 -13.25 -0.03 -6.81
CA ASN A 142 -13.15 0.15 -5.37
C ASN A 142 -12.62 1.54 -4.98
N GLU A 143 -11.56 2.03 -5.63
CA GLU A 143 -11.02 3.38 -5.43
C GLU A 143 -12.12 4.42 -5.64
N VAL A 144 -12.86 4.35 -6.76
CA VAL A 144 -13.97 5.26 -7.07
C VAL A 144 -15.10 5.13 -6.04
N ALA A 145 -15.48 3.90 -5.67
CA ALA A 145 -16.53 3.68 -4.68
C ALA A 145 -16.20 4.29 -3.32
N ILE A 146 -14.93 4.23 -2.91
CA ILE A 146 -14.43 4.87 -1.69
C ILE A 146 -14.43 6.39 -1.83
N LEU A 147 -13.84 6.91 -2.91
CA LEU A 147 -13.72 8.36 -3.15
C LEU A 147 -15.09 9.06 -3.20
N ARG A 148 -16.14 8.40 -3.72
CA ARG A 148 -17.53 8.93 -3.69
C ARG A 148 -18.07 9.14 -2.27
N ARG A 149 -17.64 8.33 -1.31
CA ARG A 149 -18.16 8.32 0.07
C ARG A 149 -17.38 9.27 0.97
N VAL A 150 -16.10 9.44 0.70
CA VAL A 150 -15.15 10.15 1.57
C VAL A 150 -15.26 11.66 1.37
N LYS A 151 -15.60 12.39 2.43
CA LYS A 151 -15.70 13.85 2.46
C LYS A 151 -15.10 14.39 3.75
N HIS A 152 -13.87 14.87 3.68
CA HIS A 152 -13.14 15.37 4.83
C HIS A 152 -12.16 16.48 4.42
N PRO A 153 -11.97 17.55 5.23
CA PRO A 153 -11.06 18.65 4.88
C PRO A 153 -9.60 18.20 4.65
N ASN A 154 -9.14 17.19 5.40
CA ASN A 154 -7.79 16.62 5.29
C ASN A 154 -7.68 15.45 4.31
N ILE A 155 -8.60 15.33 3.34
CA ILE A 155 -8.54 14.33 2.27
C ILE A 155 -8.75 15.03 0.92
N VAL A 156 -8.01 14.62 -0.10
CA VAL A 156 -8.20 15.07 -1.49
C VAL A 156 -9.54 14.56 -2.00
N LEU A 157 -10.44 15.48 -2.35
CA LEU A 157 -11.81 15.13 -2.70
C LEU A 157 -11.97 14.76 -4.18
N LEU A 158 -12.84 13.77 -4.43
CA LEU A 158 -13.44 13.57 -5.74
C LEU A 158 -14.59 14.58 -5.91
N ILE A 159 -14.44 15.47 -6.88
CA ILE A 159 -15.44 16.48 -7.23
C ILE A 159 -16.49 15.86 -8.14
N GLU A 160 -16.01 15.13 -9.14
CA GLU A 160 -16.85 14.54 -10.16
C GLU A 160 -16.17 13.38 -10.87
N GLU A 161 -16.96 12.49 -11.46
CA GLU A 161 -16.49 11.38 -12.26
C GLU A 161 -17.31 11.25 -13.56
N MET A 162 -16.69 10.71 -14.60
CA MET A 162 -17.38 10.30 -15.82
C MET A 162 -16.81 8.96 -16.28
N ASP A 163 -17.67 7.95 -16.32
CA ASP A 163 -17.30 6.61 -16.75
C ASP A 163 -17.69 6.38 -18.21
N THR A 164 -16.70 6.11 -19.05
CA THR A 164 -16.90 5.80 -20.47
C THR A 164 -16.54 4.35 -20.77
N TYR A 165 -16.70 3.92 -22.03
CA TYR A 165 -16.37 2.54 -22.41
C TYR A 165 -14.87 2.22 -22.25
N ASN A 166 -13.98 3.13 -22.66
CA ASN A 166 -12.53 2.89 -22.68
C ASN A 166 -11.79 3.56 -21.52
N GLU A 167 -12.35 4.62 -20.95
CA GLU A 167 -11.65 5.50 -20.02
C GLU A 167 -12.55 5.91 -18.87
N LEU A 168 -11.95 6.15 -17.71
CA LEU A 168 -12.60 6.71 -16.54
C LEU A 168 -11.95 8.06 -16.22
N TYR A 169 -12.78 9.07 -16.08
CA TYR A 169 -12.38 10.45 -15.82
C TYR A 169 -12.75 10.82 -14.39
N LEU A 170 -11.79 11.27 -13.59
CA LEU A 170 -12.00 11.72 -12.21
C LEU A 170 -11.52 13.16 -12.07
N VAL A 171 -12.46 14.08 -11.82
CA VAL A 171 -12.18 15.46 -11.45
C VAL A 171 -11.93 15.50 -9.95
N MET A 172 -10.71 15.81 -9.56
CA MET A 172 -10.24 15.78 -8.18
C MET A 172 -9.81 17.18 -7.74
N GLU A 173 -9.84 17.43 -6.43
CA GLU A 173 -9.27 18.63 -5.84
C GLU A 173 -7.78 18.77 -6.22
N LEU A 174 -7.39 19.93 -6.74
CA LEU A 174 -5.99 20.22 -7.07
C LEU A 174 -5.31 20.89 -5.87
N VAL A 175 -4.32 20.22 -5.27
CA VAL A 175 -3.55 20.73 -4.14
C VAL A 175 -2.16 21.14 -4.61
N LYS A 176 -1.87 22.44 -4.58
CA LYS A 176 -0.66 23.03 -5.21
C LYS A 176 0.53 23.22 -4.27
N GLY A 177 0.39 23.02 -2.96
CA GLY A 177 1.45 23.34 -1.98
C GLY A 177 2.58 22.31 -1.85
N GLY A 178 2.66 21.36 -2.78
CA GLY A 178 3.66 20.29 -2.78
C GLY A 178 3.30 19.13 -1.87
N ASP A 179 4.26 18.23 -1.67
CA ASP A 179 4.16 17.12 -0.73
C ASP A 179 4.69 17.50 0.67
N LEU A 180 4.58 16.58 1.61
CA LEU A 180 4.98 16.76 3.00
C LEU A 180 6.44 17.22 3.14
N PHE A 181 7.36 16.68 2.33
CA PHE A 181 8.78 17.00 2.43
C PHE A 181 9.13 18.32 1.76
N ASP A 182 8.39 18.71 0.70
CA ASP A 182 8.45 20.05 0.13
C ASP A 182 8.11 21.11 1.20
N ALA A 183 7.07 20.88 2.01
CA ALA A 183 6.68 21.81 3.08
C ALA A 183 7.74 21.97 4.18
N ILE A 184 8.44 20.89 4.53
CA ILE A 184 9.50 20.93 5.56
C ILE A 184 10.77 21.59 5.01
N THR A 185 11.14 21.29 3.77
CA THR A 185 12.35 21.83 3.16
C THR A 185 12.24 23.29 2.74
N SER A 186 11.02 23.79 2.52
CA SER A 186 10.71 25.20 2.26
C SER A 186 10.51 26.05 3.51
N ALA A 187 10.32 25.42 4.69
CA ALA A 187 10.12 26.14 5.94
C ALA A 187 11.42 26.80 6.45
N ASN A 188 11.39 28.12 6.66
CA ASN A 188 12.51 28.86 7.26
C ASN A 188 12.79 28.42 8.70
N ARG A 189 11.72 28.11 9.45
CA ARG A 189 11.74 27.59 10.81
C ARG A 189 10.74 26.44 10.87
N TYR A 190 11.18 25.32 11.40
CA TYR A 190 10.39 24.11 11.54
C TYR A 190 10.61 23.52 12.93
N THR A 191 9.53 23.17 13.61
CA THR A 191 9.47 22.88 15.05
C THR A 191 8.62 21.65 15.34
N GLU A 192 8.61 21.18 16.59
CA GLU A 192 7.68 20.10 16.98
C GLU A 192 6.21 20.51 16.82
N ARG A 193 5.89 21.80 17.01
CA ARG A 193 4.52 22.30 16.82
C ARG A 193 4.07 22.13 15.36
N ASP A 194 4.96 22.40 14.41
CA ASP A 194 4.67 22.19 12.98
C ASP A 194 4.44 20.70 12.68
N ALA A 195 5.30 19.83 13.20
CA ALA A 195 5.18 18.38 13.06
C ALA A 195 3.89 17.84 13.70
N SER A 196 3.52 18.36 14.88
CA SER A 196 2.31 18.00 15.60
C SER A 196 1.05 18.45 14.85
N GLY A 197 1.03 19.65 14.29
CA GLY A 197 -0.08 20.11 13.44
C GLY A 197 -0.27 19.26 12.18
N MET A 198 0.83 18.83 11.56
CA MET A 198 0.81 17.87 10.45
C MET A 198 0.24 16.52 10.87
N LEU A 199 0.70 15.96 11.99
CA LEU A 199 0.15 14.70 12.52
C LEU A 199 -1.32 14.83 12.89
N TYR A 200 -1.75 15.96 13.47
CA TYR A 200 -3.15 16.22 13.78
C TYR A 200 -4.04 16.11 12.54
N ASN A 201 -3.64 16.74 11.43
CA ASN A 201 -4.38 16.66 10.16
C ASN A 201 -4.44 15.21 9.63
N LEU A 202 -3.31 14.50 9.65
CA LEU A 202 -3.24 13.10 9.22
C LEU A 202 -4.11 12.20 10.09
N ALA A 203 -3.97 12.26 11.41
CA ALA A 203 -4.75 11.46 12.36
C ALA A 203 -6.25 11.76 12.26
N ASN A 204 -6.64 13.01 11.97
CA ASN A 204 -8.04 13.37 11.75
C ASN A 204 -8.61 12.75 10.46
N ALA A 205 -7.83 12.74 9.36
CA ALA A 205 -8.19 12.03 8.14
C ALA A 205 -8.32 10.52 8.37
N ILE A 206 -7.34 9.90 9.06
CA ILE A 206 -7.36 8.47 9.38
C ILE A 206 -8.56 8.11 10.25
N LYS A 207 -8.82 8.89 11.31
CA LYS A 207 -9.99 8.70 12.18
C LYS A 207 -11.28 8.70 11.36
N TYR A 208 -11.45 9.66 10.46
CA TYR A 208 -12.62 9.73 9.59
C TYR A 208 -12.76 8.45 8.74
N LEU A 209 -11.70 8.02 8.06
CA LEU A 209 -11.72 6.78 7.27
C LEU A 209 -12.05 5.55 8.11
N HIS A 210 -11.43 5.44 9.29
CA HIS A 210 -11.65 4.32 10.20
C HIS A 210 -13.08 4.27 10.74
N THR A 211 -13.76 5.42 10.92
CA THR A 211 -15.20 5.43 11.27
C THR A 211 -16.10 4.88 10.16
N LEU A 212 -15.61 4.86 8.91
CA LEU A 212 -16.29 4.27 7.76
C LEU A 212 -15.81 2.84 7.47
N ASN A 213 -14.99 2.26 8.36
CA ASN A 213 -14.29 0.99 8.17
C ASN A 213 -13.40 0.97 6.92
N ILE A 214 -12.81 2.10 6.53
CA ILE A 214 -11.90 2.18 5.39
C ILE A 214 -10.46 2.20 5.90
N VAL A 215 -9.62 1.29 5.39
CA VAL A 215 -8.16 1.31 5.57
C VAL A 215 -7.51 1.90 4.33
N HIS A 216 -6.50 2.76 4.48
CA HIS A 216 -5.81 3.40 3.37
C HIS A 216 -4.71 2.52 2.76
N ARG A 217 -3.89 1.88 3.61
CA ARG A 217 -2.80 0.94 3.25
C ARG A 217 -1.59 1.51 2.50
N ASP A 218 -1.67 2.72 1.94
CA ASP A 218 -0.51 3.41 1.32
C ASP A 218 -0.27 4.82 1.87
N ILE A 219 -0.33 4.99 3.19
CA ILE A 219 0.01 6.27 3.82
C ILE A 219 1.53 6.43 3.79
N LYS A 220 1.98 7.45 3.06
CA LYS A 220 3.38 7.81 2.86
C LYS A 220 3.52 9.31 2.55
N PRO A 221 4.69 9.93 2.74
CA PRO A 221 4.91 11.36 2.51
C PRO A 221 4.48 11.84 1.12
N GLU A 222 4.67 11.02 0.09
CA GLU A 222 4.30 11.31 -1.29
C GLU A 222 2.80 11.54 -1.42
N ASN A 223 1.98 10.82 -0.63
CA ASN A 223 0.51 10.87 -0.61
C ASN A 223 -0.07 11.92 0.35
N LEU A 224 0.78 12.72 1.00
CA LEU A 224 0.40 13.77 1.93
C LEU A 224 0.69 15.13 1.32
N LEU A 225 -0.35 15.73 0.74
CA LEU A 225 -0.26 17.01 0.05
C LEU A 225 -0.50 18.17 0.99
N VAL A 226 0.18 19.27 0.74
CA VAL A 226 0.10 20.48 1.56
C VAL A 226 -0.83 21.46 0.88
N TYR A 227 -1.90 21.81 1.58
CA TYR A 227 -2.82 22.87 1.19
C TYR A 227 -2.45 24.15 1.93
N GLU A 228 -2.16 25.21 1.17
CA GLU A 228 -1.90 26.54 1.72
C GLU A 228 -3.17 27.37 1.70
N HIS A 229 -3.59 27.83 2.87
CA HIS A 229 -4.76 28.67 3.05
C HIS A 229 -4.42 30.13 2.71
N ALA A 230 -5.46 30.92 2.41
CA ALA A 230 -5.29 32.34 2.07
C ALA A 230 -4.68 33.19 3.21
N ASP A 231 -4.75 32.71 4.44
CA ASP A 231 -4.13 33.34 5.62
C ASP A 231 -2.66 32.92 5.84
N GLY A 232 -2.11 32.08 4.94
CA GLY A 232 -0.76 31.54 5.03
C GLY A 232 -0.61 30.32 5.95
N SER A 233 -1.70 29.86 6.58
CA SER A 233 -1.67 28.59 7.31
C SER A 233 -1.59 27.41 6.35
N LYS A 234 -1.07 26.28 6.83
CA LYS A 234 -0.91 25.05 6.04
C LYS A 234 -1.73 23.92 6.66
N SER A 235 -2.35 23.10 5.84
CA SER A 235 -2.98 21.85 6.25
C SER A 235 -2.58 20.69 5.36
N LEU A 236 -2.57 19.47 5.92
CA LEU A 236 -2.33 18.26 5.13
C LEU A 236 -3.63 17.70 4.57
N LYS A 237 -3.55 17.21 3.34
CA LYS A 237 -4.57 16.42 2.64
C LYS A 237 -3.99 15.08 2.20
N LEU A 238 -4.57 14.00 2.72
CA LEU A 238 -4.28 12.64 2.30
C LEU A 238 -4.93 12.38 0.94
N GLY A 239 -4.16 11.86 -0.02
CA GLY A 239 -4.67 11.40 -1.30
C GLY A 239 -4.21 9.98 -1.64
N ASP A 240 -4.48 9.57 -2.88
CA ASP A 240 -4.21 8.24 -3.44
C ASP A 240 -4.89 7.08 -2.69
N PHE A 241 -6.13 6.79 -3.09
CA PHE A 241 -6.93 5.71 -2.52
C PHE A 241 -6.84 4.41 -3.35
N GLY A 242 -5.82 4.28 -4.23
CA GLY A 242 -5.69 3.14 -5.13
C GLY A 242 -5.54 1.79 -4.42
N LEU A 243 -4.99 1.79 -3.21
CA LEU A 243 -4.91 0.62 -2.32
C LEU A 243 -5.96 0.65 -1.21
N ALA A 244 -6.81 1.66 -1.09
CA ALA A 244 -7.78 1.71 0.00
C ALA A 244 -8.84 0.61 -0.13
N THR A 245 -9.38 0.12 0.98
CA THR A 245 -10.48 -0.85 0.99
C THR A 245 -11.35 -0.74 2.23
N VAL A 246 -12.61 -1.18 2.11
CA VAL A 246 -13.46 -1.41 3.28
C VAL A 246 -13.01 -2.69 3.98
N VAL A 247 -12.94 -2.64 5.31
CA VAL A 247 -12.53 -3.75 6.18
C VAL A 247 -13.77 -4.41 6.76
N ASP A 248 -14.13 -5.57 6.20
CA ASP A 248 -15.22 -6.43 6.70
C ASP A 248 -14.70 -7.69 7.44
N GLY A 249 -13.38 -7.81 7.57
CA GLY A 249 -12.66 -8.90 8.21
C GLY A 249 -11.15 -8.72 8.03
N PRO A 250 -10.32 -9.64 8.56
CA PRO A 250 -8.88 -9.56 8.40
C PRO A 250 -8.48 -9.61 6.92
N LEU A 251 -7.59 -8.69 6.53
CA LEU A 251 -6.99 -8.62 5.19
C LEU A 251 -5.64 -9.34 5.20
N TYR A 252 -5.27 -9.94 4.08
CA TYR A 252 -4.03 -10.73 3.96
C TYR A 252 -3.13 -10.31 2.79
N THR A 253 -3.61 -9.42 1.91
CA THR A 253 -2.83 -8.94 0.77
C THR A 253 -1.64 -8.11 1.23
N VAL A 254 -0.44 -8.52 0.85
CA VAL A 254 0.80 -7.79 1.11
C VAL A 254 0.92 -6.63 0.12
N CYS A 255 0.80 -5.39 0.61
CA CYS A 255 0.79 -4.20 -0.21
C CYS A 255 1.32 -2.98 0.57
N GLY A 256 1.49 -1.86 -0.13
CA GLY A 256 2.04 -0.63 0.42
C GLY A 256 3.55 -0.50 0.21
N THR A 257 4.08 0.65 0.60
CA THR A 257 5.48 1.01 0.39
C THR A 257 6.36 0.47 1.54
N PRO A 258 7.40 -0.37 1.30
CA PRO A 258 8.10 -1.15 2.31
C PRO A 258 8.49 -0.43 3.61
N THR A 259 8.93 0.83 3.52
CA THR A 259 9.35 1.65 4.67
C THR A 259 8.23 1.94 5.67
N TYR A 260 6.97 1.94 5.24
CA TYR A 260 5.80 2.34 6.03
C TYR A 260 4.87 1.17 6.36
N VAL A 261 5.17 -0.04 5.88
CA VAL A 261 4.33 -1.22 6.07
C VAL A 261 4.40 -1.69 7.53
N ALA A 262 3.24 -2.10 8.06
CA ALA A 262 3.10 -2.61 9.43
C ALA A 262 3.58 -4.07 9.57
N PRO A 263 4.01 -4.50 10.78
CA PRO A 263 4.53 -5.85 11.03
C PRO A 263 3.54 -6.95 10.63
N GLU A 264 2.25 -6.78 10.92
CA GLU A 264 1.22 -7.78 10.64
C GLU A 264 0.93 -7.98 9.14
N ILE A 265 1.26 -7.00 8.28
CA ILE A 265 1.21 -7.15 6.83
C ILE A 265 2.38 -8.05 6.37
N ILE A 266 3.59 -7.80 6.88
CA ILE A 266 4.80 -8.57 6.55
C ILE A 266 4.72 -10.00 7.10
N ALA A 267 4.11 -10.17 8.28
CA ALA A 267 3.93 -11.46 8.91
C ALA A 267 2.80 -12.29 8.26
N GLU A 268 1.96 -11.66 7.44
CA GLU A 268 0.78 -12.25 6.79
C GLU A 268 -0.22 -12.85 7.81
N THR A 269 -0.30 -12.27 9.01
CA THR A 269 -1.14 -12.79 10.12
C THR A 269 -2.59 -12.30 10.06
N GLY A 270 -2.93 -11.50 9.06
CA GLY A 270 -4.19 -10.78 8.98
C GLY A 270 -4.08 -9.40 9.61
N TYR A 271 -4.57 -8.38 8.91
CA TYR A 271 -4.52 -7.00 9.37
C TYR A 271 -5.85 -6.26 9.17
N GLY A 272 -5.97 -5.11 9.84
CA GLY A 272 -7.14 -4.24 9.79
C GLY A 272 -6.75 -2.77 9.72
N LEU A 273 -7.53 -1.90 10.35
CA LEU A 273 -7.40 -0.44 10.25
C LEU A 273 -6.07 0.12 10.82
N LYS A 274 -5.53 -0.50 11.88
CA LYS A 274 -4.36 0.03 12.62
C LYS A 274 -3.02 -0.02 11.87
N VAL A 275 -2.98 -0.58 10.65
CA VAL A 275 -1.80 -0.45 9.76
C VAL A 275 -1.57 1.00 9.34
N ASP A 276 -2.64 1.80 9.23
CA ASP A 276 -2.54 3.23 8.92
C ASP A 276 -1.91 4.02 10.07
N ILE A 277 -2.11 3.56 11.32
CA ILE A 277 -1.49 4.18 12.52
C ILE A 277 0.00 3.90 12.56
N TRP A 278 0.42 2.69 12.20
CA TRP A 278 1.84 2.37 12.07
C TRP A 278 2.52 3.28 11.04
N ALA A 279 1.94 3.40 9.84
CA ALA A 279 2.45 4.28 8.80
C ALA A 279 2.54 5.75 9.27
N ALA A 280 1.51 6.25 9.95
CA ALA A 280 1.53 7.58 10.56
C ALA A 280 2.62 7.73 11.65
N GLY A 281 2.92 6.67 12.40
CA GLY A 281 4.00 6.64 13.39
C GLY A 281 5.38 6.72 12.74
N VAL A 282 5.58 5.99 11.63
CA VAL A 282 6.81 6.07 10.82
C VAL A 282 6.99 7.49 10.28
N ILE A 283 5.93 8.10 9.76
CA ILE A 283 5.95 9.48 9.26
C ILE A 283 6.29 10.46 10.39
N THR A 284 5.66 10.33 11.55
CA THR A 284 5.93 11.18 12.73
C THR A 284 7.39 11.11 13.15
N TYR A 285 7.99 9.92 13.15
CA TYR A 285 9.41 9.74 13.41
C TYR A 285 10.26 10.51 12.40
N ILE A 286 9.94 10.43 11.10
CA ILE A 286 10.65 11.15 10.04
C ILE A 286 10.48 12.66 10.18
N LEU A 287 9.28 13.15 10.53
CA LEU A 287 9.01 14.57 10.74
C LEU A 287 9.92 15.18 11.80
N LEU A 288 10.34 14.41 12.81
CA LEU A 288 11.12 14.92 13.93
C LEU A 288 12.63 14.79 13.76
N CYS A 289 13.11 13.79 13.00
CA CYS A 289 14.54 13.55 12.87
C CYS A 289 15.07 13.54 11.43
N GLY A 290 14.19 13.47 10.42
CA GLY A 290 14.52 13.52 8.99
C GLY A 290 14.97 12.19 8.37
N PHE A 291 14.68 11.05 9.02
CA PHE A 291 14.95 9.71 8.53
C PHE A 291 13.97 8.66 9.07
N PRO A 292 13.72 7.52 8.38
CA PRO A 292 12.84 6.46 8.87
C PRO A 292 13.44 5.71 10.07
N PRO A 293 12.59 5.19 10.97
CA PRO A 293 13.00 4.44 12.17
C PRO A 293 13.61 3.07 11.85
N PHE A 294 13.14 2.41 10.78
CA PHE A 294 13.63 1.11 10.34
C PHE A 294 14.41 1.26 9.04
N ARG A 295 15.63 0.70 9.00
CA ARG A 295 16.56 0.81 7.87
C ARG A 295 17.43 -0.44 7.76
N GLY A 296 17.35 -1.10 6.61
CA GLY A 296 18.39 -2.04 6.18
C GLY A 296 19.68 -1.30 5.81
N SER A 297 20.84 -1.91 6.06
CA SER A 297 22.09 -1.47 5.45
C SER A 297 22.06 -1.80 3.96
N SER A 298 21.82 -0.79 3.10
CA SER A 298 21.85 -0.84 1.61
C SER A 298 21.12 -2.02 0.96
N ASP A 299 19.97 -1.73 0.34
CA ASP A 299 19.17 -2.58 -0.56
C ASP A 299 18.65 -3.94 -0.04
N ASP A 300 18.98 -4.32 1.20
CA ASP A 300 18.45 -5.54 1.80
C ASP A 300 17.06 -5.32 2.42
N GLN A 301 16.03 -5.64 1.63
CA GLN A 301 14.63 -5.61 2.07
C GLN A 301 14.34 -6.62 3.20
N GLU A 302 15.08 -7.73 3.28
CA GLU A 302 14.86 -8.73 4.33
C GLU A 302 15.28 -8.18 5.69
N VAL A 303 16.42 -7.48 5.76
CA VAL A 303 16.87 -6.82 7.00
C VAL A 303 15.88 -5.74 7.45
N LEU A 304 15.31 -4.97 6.52
CA LEU A 304 14.27 -3.99 6.84
C LEU A 304 13.03 -4.68 7.44
N PHE A 305 12.57 -5.76 6.81
CA PHE A 305 11.41 -6.50 7.28
C PHE A 305 11.64 -7.14 8.65
N ASP A 306 12.83 -7.68 8.90
CA ASP A 306 13.18 -8.25 10.20
C ASP A 306 13.18 -7.17 11.30
N GLN A 307 13.69 -5.97 11.03
CA GLN A 307 13.61 -4.84 11.97
C GLN A 307 12.17 -4.42 12.26
N ILE A 308 11.33 -4.33 11.22
CA ILE A 308 9.91 -3.99 11.38
C ILE A 308 9.21 -5.06 12.24
N LEU A 309 9.43 -6.34 11.94
CA LEU A 309 8.85 -7.46 12.69
C LEU A 309 9.31 -7.49 14.16
N MET A 310 10.55 -7.11 14.43
CA MET A 310 11.07 -7.03 15.80
C MET A 310 10.57 -5.79 16.56
N GLY A 311 10.12 -4.74 15.87
CA GLY A 311 9.66 -3.49 16.49
C GLY A 311 10.73 -2.77 17.30
N GLN A 312 12.02 -2.97 16.99
CA GLN A 312 13.13 -2.34 17.71
C GLN A 312 13.24 -0.87 17.32
N LEU A 313 12.48 -0.03 18.02
CA LEU A 313 12.48 1.41 17.83
C LEU A 313 13.59 2.06 18.66
N GLU A 314 14.48 2.79 17.98
CA GLU A 314 15.56 3.55 18.61
C GLU A 314 15.44 5.06 18.35
N PHE A 315 15.91 5.87 19.31
CA PHE A 315 15.97 7.33 19.23
C PHE A 315 17.43 7.80 19.33
N PRO A 316 18.22 7.66 18.25
CA PRO A 316 19.68 7.84 18.30
C PRO A 316 20.10 9.29 18.53
N LEU A 317 21.12 9.48 19.36
CA LEU A 317 21.76 10.76 19.59
C LEU A 317 22.71 11.13 18.43
N PRO A 318 22.90 12.43 18.13
CA PRO A 318 22.35 13.60 18.82
C PRO A 318 20.98 14.05 18.26
N TYR A 319 20.35 13.25 17.40
CA TYR A 319 19.19 13.70 16.63
C TYR A 319 17.91 13.85 17.46
N TRP A 320 17.83 13.09 18.56
CA TRP A 320 16.68 13.04 19.45
C TRP A 320 16.94 13.70 20.82
N ASP A 321 18.08 14.38 21.00
CA ASP A 321 18.44 15.05 22.26
C ASP A 321 17.44 16.15 22.63
N ASN A 322 17.05 16.94 21.63
CA ASN A 322 16.15 18.10 21.81
C ASN A 322 14.69 17.79 21.47
N VAL A 323 14.36 16.51 21.21
CA VAL A 323 12.98 16.08 20.95
C VAL A 323 12.31 15.70 22.26
N SER A 324 11.11 16.23 22.50
CA SER A 324 10.34 16.03 23.72
C SER A 324 10.08 14.56 24.01
N GLU A 325 10.04 14.19 25.30
CA GLU A 325 9.70 12.83 25.69
C GLU A 325 8.24 12.50 25.36
N THR A 326 7.35 13.49 25.37
CA THR A 326 5.95 13.35 24.95
C THR A 326 5.83 12.97 23.47
N ALA A 327 6.67 13.52 22.58
CA ALA A 327 6.72 13.07 21.18
C ALA A 327 7.17 11.61 21.07
N LYS A 328 8.23 11.23 21.81
CA LYS A 328 8.78 9.87 21.79
C LYS A 328 7.78 8.85 22.33
N GLU A 329 7.05 9.19 23.39
CA GLU A 329 5.96 8.38 23.96
C GLU A 329 4.88 8.10 22.90
N LEU A 330 4.38 9.14 22.22
CA LEU A 330 3.39 8.97 21.15
C LEU A 330 3.88 8.03 20.05
N ILE A 331 5.11 8.19 19.60
CA ILE A 331 5.68 7.36 18.53
C ILE A 331 5.77 5.90 18.98
N ARG A 332 6.21 5.63 20.22
CA ARG A 332 6.22 4.26 20.77
C ARG A 332 4.82 3.65 20.75
N SER A 333 3.80 4.42 21.14
CA SER A 333 2.41 3.97 21.14
C SER A 333 1.82 3.75 19.74
N MET A 334 2.31 4.44 18.71
CA MET A 334 1.91 4.25 17.31
C MET A 334 2.68 3.11 16.62
N LEU A 335 3.94 2.89 17.01
CA LEU A 335 4.84 1.86 16.47
C LEU A 335 4.92 0.61 17.35
N GLU A 336 3.80 0.26 17.98
CA GLU A 336 3.65 -0.95 18.77
C GLU A 336 3.36 -2.15 17.86
N VAL A 337 4.10 -3.25 18.04
CA VAL A 337 3.94 -4.46 17.20
C VAL A 337 2.62 -5.15 17.53
N GLU A 338 2.29 -5.23 18.82
CA GLU A 338 1.03 -5.78 19.28
C GLU A 338 -0.13 -4.84 18.92
N VAL A 339 -0.92 -5.25 17.92
CA VAL A 339 -1.99 -4.42 17.32
C VAL A 339 -2.99 -3.91 18.36
N ASP A 340 -3.30 -4.71 19.39
CA ASP A 340 -4.25 -4.31 20.44
C ASP A 340 -3.71 -3.19 21.34
N GLN A 341 -2.39 -3.15 21.55
CA GLN A 341 -1.71 -2.12 22.32
C GLN A 341 -1.41 -0.86 21.48
N ARG A 342 -1.29 -1.02 20.16
CA ARG A 342 -1.11 0.10 19.23
C ARG A 342 -2.27 1.08 19.33
N TYR A 343 -1.99 2.38 19.32
CA TYR A 343 -3.03 3.39 19.39
C TYR A 343 -4.01 3.32 18.22
N THR A 344 -5.21 3.81 18.47
CA THR A 344 -6.19 4.20 17.44
C THR A 344 -5.97 5.65 17.03
N ALA A 345 -6.54 6.07 15.90
CA ALA A 345 -6.48 7.46 15.46
C ALA A 345 -7.09 8.43 16.49
N LEU A 346 -8.13 7.99 17.23
CA LEU A 346 -8.72 8.79 18.31
C LEU A 346 -7.73 9.00 19.45
N GLN A 347 -7.06 7.94 19.91
CA GLN A 347 -6.06 8.03 20.98
C GLN A 347 -4.86 8.90 20.57
N VAL A 348 -4.45 8.88 19.30
CA VAL A 348 -3.43 9.80 18.77
C VAL A 348 -3.89 11.25 18.89
N LEU A 349 -5.13 11.55 18.50
CA LEU A 349 -5.69 12.91 18.57
C LEU A 349 -5.89 13.42 20.00
N GLU A 350 -6.06 12.52 20.97
CA GLU A 350 -6.21 12.83 22.40
C GLU A 350 -4.87 12.90 23.14
N HIS A 351 -3.76 12.54 22.48
CA HIS A 351 -2.45 12.51 23.11
C HIS A 351 -1.92 13.92 23.41
N PRO A 352 -1.28 14.17 24.58
CA PRO A 352 -0.82 15.51 24.98
C PRO A 352 0.09 16.23 23.99
N TRP A 353 0.91 15.48 23.24
CA TRP A 353 1.78 16.04 22.19
C TRP A 353 0.98 16.62 21.01
N VAL A 354 -0.25 16.15 20.79
CA VAL A 354 -1.15 16.58 19.71
C VAL A 354 -2.16 17.63 20.17
N THR A 355 -2.63 17.57 21.42
CA THR A 355 -3.65 18.48 21.97
C THR A 355 -3.11 19.84 22.46
N ASP A 356 -1.83 20.14 22.21
CA ASP A 356 -1.13 21.36 22.65
C ASP A 356 -0.97 21.49 24.19
N GLU A 357 -1.47 20.53 24.98
CA GLU A 357 -1.27 20.47 26.44
C GLU A 357 0.13 20.00 26.84
N GLY A 358 0.85 19.34 25.93
CA GLY A 358 2.19 18.76 26.16
C GLY A 358 3.31 19.37 25.31
N LEU A 359 3.04 20.40 24.50
CA LEU A 359 4.06 21.07 23.69
C LEU A 359 4.74 22.17 24.53
N CYS A 360 6.05 22.02 24.74
CA CYS A 360 6.85 22.98 25.51
C CYS A 360 6.88 24.35 24.79
N GLU A 361 6.83 25.46 25.53
CA GLU A 361 6.99 26.82 24.97
C GLU A 361 8.35 27.05 24.27
N ASN A 362 9.32 26.16 24.50
CA ASN A 362 10.67 26.20 23.93
C ASN A 362 10.70 25.62 22.52
N ASP A 363 10.29 26.46 21.59
CA ASP A 363 10.12 26.19 20.16
C ASP A 363 11.47 26.11 19.41
N HIS A 364 12.30 25.14 19.78
CA HIS A 364 13.61 24.90 19.17
C HIS A 364 13.43 24.45 17.71
N GLN A 365 14.23 25.06 16.83
CA GLN A 365 14.24 24.66 15.44
C GLN A 365 14.81 23.24 15.28
N LEU A 366 14.04 22.37 14.64
CA LEU A 366 14.46 21.02 14.28
C LEU A 366 15.32 21.07 13.01
N SER A 367 16.55 20.54 13.09
CA SER A 367 17.46 20.45 11.94
C SER A 367 17.19 19.18 11.11
N VAL A 368 16.05 19.17 10.42
CA VAL A 368 15.56 18.00 9.65
C VAL A 368 15.72 18.14 8.13
N ALA A 369 15.66 19.36 7.60
CA ALA A 369 15.61 19.61 6.14
C ALA A 369 16.80 18.99 5.38
N GLY A 370 18.02 19.11 5.91
CA GLY A 370 19.22 18.53 5.28
C GLY A 370 19.20 17.00 5.23
N LYS A 371 18.59 16.35 6.23
CA LYS A 371 18.48 14.88 6.26
C LYS A 371 17.35 14.37 5.39
N ILE A 372 16.25 15.12 5.31
CA ILE A 372 15.16 14.80 4.38
C ILE A 372 15.71 14.81 2.96
N LYS A 373 16.43 15.87 2.57
CA LYS A 373 17.11 15.95 1.25
C LYS A 373 18.06 14.79 0.98
N LYS A 374 18.76 14.30 2.01
CA LYS A 374 19.71 13.18 1.87
C LYS A 374 19.01 11.83 1.68
N HIS A 375 17.88 11.60 2.34
CA HIS A 375 17.25 10.28 2.39
C HIS A 375 16.02 10.14 1.50
N PHE A 376 15.41 11.27 1.13
CA PHE A 376 14.24 11.34 0.27
C PHE A 376 14.60 12.33 -0.83
N ASN A 377 14.84 11.82 -2.04
CA ASN A 377 15.30 12.58 -3.21
C ASN A 377 14.33 13.73 -3.54
N THR A 378 14.52 14.88 -2.91
CA THR A 378 13.78 16.11 -3.14
C THR A 378 14.54 16.93 -4.19
N ASN A 379 14.47 16.49 -5.44
CA ASN A 379 14.98 17.32 -6.53
C ASN A 379 14.14 18.61 -6.57
N PRO A 380 14.76 19.80 -6.65
CA PRO A 380 14.02 21.05 -6.73
C PRO A 380 13.15 21.03 -8.00
N LYS A 381 11.82 20.94 -7.82
CA LYS A 381 10.83 21.03 -8.89
C LYS A 381 10.93 22.44 -9.48
N VAL A 382 11.55 22.58 -10.65
CA VAL A 382 11.73 23.86 -11.34
C VAL A 382 10.36 24.32 -11.87
N ASN A 383 9.86 25.45 -11.38
CA ASN A 383 8.60 26.11 -11.75
C ASN A 383 7.31 25.31 -11.46
N ASP A 384 6.85 25.55 -10.24
CA ASP A 384 5.75 25.01 -9.45
C ASP A 384 4.38 24.90 -10.15
N THR A 385 4.21 23.87 -10.98
CA THR A 385 2.91 23.58 -11.61
C THR A 385 2.52 22.11 -11.56
N THR A 386 3.41 21.22 -11.13
CA THR A 386 3.18 19.77 -10.97
C THR A 386 3.16 19.31 -9.51
N ALA A 387 3.22 20.25 -8.56
CA ALA A 387 3.09 19.98 -7.14
C ALA A 387 1.75 19.28 -6.82
N GLY A 388 1.83 18.15 -6.12
CA GLY A 388 0.66 17.35 -5.73
C GLY A 388 0.16 16.34 -6.76
N VAL A 389 0.78 16.25 -7.94
CA VAL A 389 0.25 15.46 -9.05
C VAL A 389 0.67 13.99 -9.00
N SER A 390 1.80 13.69 -8.36
CA SER A 390 2.24 12.31 -8.13
C SER A 390 1.20 11.46 -7.40
N VAL A 391 0.42 12.08 -6.51
CA VAL A 391 -0.68 11.43 -5.74
C VAL A 391 -1.88 11.07 -6.61
N ILE A 392 -2.01 11.74 -7.74
CA ILE A 392 -3.10 11.54 -8.68
C ILE A 392 -2.67 10.57 -9.79
N SER A 393 -1.36 10.41 -10.01
CA SER A 393 -0.78 9.52 -11.02
C SER A 393 -0.55 8.13 -10.42
N LEU A 394 -1.12 7.07 -11.00
CA LEU A 394 -0.93 5.69 -10.52
C LEU A 394 0.40 5.13 -11.04
N ASP A 395 1.34 4.86 -10.15
CA ASP A 395 2.56 4.07 -10.43
C ASP A 395 2.51 2.69 -9.72
N ASP A 396 3.39 1.76 -10.13
CA ASP A 396 3.37 0.29 -9.90
C ASP A 396 3.35 -0.26 -8.44
N SER A 397 2.78 0.43 -7.46
CA SER A 397 2.71 0.02 -6.04
C SER A 397 1.73 -1.14 -5.74
N PHE A 398 1.47 -2.03 -6.70
CA PHE A 398 0.44 -3.07 -6.55
C PHE A 398 0.90 -4.35 -5.86
N SER A 399 2.21 -4.59 -5.71
CA SER A 399 2.71 -5.80 -5.04
C SER A 399 4.10 -5.61 -4.45
N MET A 400 4.25 -5.92 -3.16
CA MET A 400 5.54 -6.00 -2.49
C MET A 400 5.93 -7.47 -2.38
N GLN A 401 7.05 -7.87 -3.00
CA GLN A 401 7.45 -9.27 -3.07
C GLN A 401 8.49 -9.59 -1.99
N ARG A 402 8.18 -10.52 -1.07
CA ARG A 402 9.19 -11.20 -0.24
C ARG A 402 9.61 -12.50 -0.93
N SER A 403 10.89 -12.86 -0.83
CA SER A 403 11.38 -14.20 -1.15
C SER A 403 10.55 -15.25 -0.37
N GLY A 404 9.74 -16.05 -1.08
CA GLY A 404 8.83 -17.03 -0.47
C GLY A 404 7.43 -16.53 -0.09
N SER A 405 7.00 -15.35 -0.56
CA SER A 405 5.63 -14.84 -0.34
C SER A 405 4.56 -15.71 -1.02
N LEU A 406 3.44 -15.90 -0.30
CA LEU A 406 2.32 -16.79 -0.63
C LEU A 406 1.42 -16.29 -1.78
N ASP A 407 1.76 -15.16 -2.41
CA ASP A 407 0.97 -14.49 -3.46
C ASP A 407 0.65 -15.37 -4.67
N PHE A 408 1.31 -16.51 -4.85
CA PHE A 408 1.09 -17.39 -5.99
C PHE A 408 -0.18 -18.26 -5.93
N TYR A 409 -0.85 -18.39 -4.78
CA TYR A 409 -1.97 -19.35 -4.65
C TYR A 409 -3.10 -18.87 -3.73
N GLN A 410 -3.86 -17.86 -4.16
CA GLN A 410 -5.16 -17.55 -3.55
C GLN A 410 -6.28 -18.27 -4.31
N HIS A 411 -6.74 -19.42 -3.79
CA HIS A 411 -7.98 -20.08 -4.20
C HIS A 411 -8.97 -20.13 -3.02
N PRO A 412 -10.28 -19.83 -3.18
CA PRO A 412 -11.26 -19.75 -2.09
C PRO A 412 -11.50 -21.04 -1.28
N ALA A 413 -10.83 -22.14 -1.65
CA ALA A 413 -10.96 -23.46 -1.02
C ALA A 413 -9.62 -23.97 -0.44
N MET A 414 -8.64 -23.07 -0.30
CA MET A 414 -7.30 -23.35 0.20
C MET A 414 -7.12 -22.74 1.59
N TYR A 415 -6.77 -23.58 2.56
CA TYR A 415 -6.50 -23.19 3.93
C TYR A 415 -5.01 -23.37 4.22
N TRP A 416 -4.38 -22.38 4.85
CA TRP A 416 -2.97 -22.44 5.20
C TRP A 416 -2.80 -22.72 6.68
N ILE A 417 -2.02 -23.74 7.01
CA ILE A 417 -1.65 -24.07 8.38
C ILE A 417 -0.16 -23.82 8.52
N ARG A 418 0.21 -22.80 9.31
CA ARG A 418 1.60 -22.44 9.59
C ARG A 418 2.02 -22.99 10.95
N TYR A 419 3.07 -23.82 10.97
CA TYR A 419 3.69 -24.30 12.21
C TYR A 419 5.21 -24.18 12.12
N GLY A 420 5.78 -23.25 12.89
CA GLY A 420 7.22 -22.96 12.84
C GLY A 420 7.64 -22.46 11.45
N SER A 421 8.66 -23.10 10.86
CA SER A 421 9.18 -22.80 9.52
C SER A 421 8.47 -23.55 8.39
N THR A 422 7.45 -24.36 8.68
CA THR A 422 6.75 -25.19 7.69
C THR A 422 5.35 -24.67 7.45
N CYS A 423 5.02 -24.40 6.19
CA CYS A 423 3.68 -24.05 5.74
C CYS A 423 3.06 -25.25 5.02
N ILE A 424 1.83 -25.61 5.40
CA ILE A 424 1.06 -26.66 4.73
C ILE A 424 -0.19 -26.04 4.14
N ALA A 425 -0.34 -26.16 2.82
CA ALA A 425 -1.58 -25.82 2.14
C ALA A 425 -2.52 -27.02 2.20
N VAL A 426 -3.76 -26.79 2.63
CA VAL A 426 -4.84 -27.77 2.65
C VAL A 426 -5.91 -27.31 1.65
N VAL A 427 -6.06 -28.04 0.56
CA VAL A 427 -7.08 -27.73 -0.46
C VAL A 427 -8.26 -28.67 -0.29
N CYS A 428 -9.45 -28.10 -0.07
CA CYS A 428 -10.71 -28.86 -0.15
C CYS A 428 -11.17 -28.94 -1.60
N LEU A 429 -11.07 -30.12 -2.20
CA LEU A 429 -11.34 -30.31 -3.63
C LEU A 429 -12.85 -30.36 -3.98
N GLN A 430 -13.75 -30.33 -2.99
CA GLN A 430 -15.20 -30.31 -3.21
C GLN A 430 -15.94 -29.35 -2.25
N PRO A 431 -16.22 -28.10 -2.67
CA PRO A 431 -16.85 -27.10 -1.79
C PRO A 431 -18.37 -27.25 -1.61
N LYS A 432 -19.05 -28.19 -2.28
CA LYS A 432 -20.51 -28.42 -2.14
C LYS A 432 -20.85 -29.89 -1.89
N PRO A 433 -21.80 -30.20 -0.99
CA PRO A 433 -22.27 -31.56 -0.79
C PRO A 433 -23.01 -32.04 -2.05
N CYS A 434 -22.41 -33.00 -2.76
CA CYS A 434 -23.10 -33.74 -3.80
C CYS A 434 -23.90 -34.87 -3.12
N PRO A 435 -25.23 -34.95 -3.27
CA PRO A 435 -26.05 -35.96 -2.60
C PRO A 435 -25.77 -37.40 -3.09
N LEU A 436 -24.89 -37.57 -4.07
CA LEU A 436 -24.52 -38.86 -4.66
C LEU A 436 -23.08 -39.31 -4.33
N CYS A 437 -22.25 -38.48 -3.70
CA CYS A 437 -20.86 -38.82 -3.34
C CYS A 437 -20.52 -38.37 -1.91
N CYS A 438 -20.43 -39.31 -0.97
CA CYS A 438 -20.04 -39.08 0.43
C CYS A 438 -18.51 -39.10 0.65
N VAL A 439 -17.73 -38.40 -0.19
CA VAL A 439 -16.27 -38.36 -0.07
C VAL A 439 -15.78 -36.92 -0.20
N THR A 440 -15.31 -36.34 0.92
CA THR A 440 -14.57 -35.07 0.91
C THR A 440 -13.09 -35.39 0.74
N VAL A 441 -12.46 -34.84 -0.31
CA VAL A 441 -11.05 -35.09 -0.62
C VAL A 441 -10.23 -33.85 -0.26
N TYR A 442 -9.21 -34.06 0.58
CA TYR A 442 -8.24 -33.05 0.96
C TYR A 442 -6.89 -33.36 0.31
N GLN A 443 -6.24 -32.34 -0.23
CA GLN A 443 -4.87 -32.43 -0.71
C GLN A 443 -3.96 -31.58 0.18
N PHE A 444 -2.86 -32.17 0.63
CA PHE A 444 -1.83 -31.50 1.42
C PHE A 444 -0.65 -31.21 0.51
N LEU A 445 -0.22 -29.95 0.49
CA LEU A 445 0.99 -29.52 -0.21
C LEU A 445 1.94 -28.96 0.84
N GLN A 446 3.15 -29.55 0.91
CA GLN A 446 4.25 -28.95 1.65
C GLN A 446 4.88 -27.89 0.75
N VAL A 447 4.97 -26.67 1.26
CA VAL A 447 5.52 -25.51 0.55
C VAL A 447 6.84 -25.11 1.18
#